data_AF-A0A0Q4BCR6-F1
#
_entry.id   AF-A0A0Q4BCR6-F1
#
_cell.length_a   1.000
_cell.length_b   1.000
_cell.length_c   1.000
_cell.angle_alpha   90.00
_cell.angle_beta   90.00
_cell.angle_gamma   90.00
#
_symmetry.space_group_name_H-M   'P 1'
#
loop_
_entity.id
_entity.type
_entity.pdbx_description
1 polymer ?
#
loop_
_entity_poly.entity_id
_entity_poly.type
_entity_poly.pdbx_seq_one_letter_code
_entity_poly.pdbx_strand_id
1 'polypeptide(L)'
;MGYGIALDVGTSGYRTHLVDLSKNGKIISTAITMRHPLPGANIMDHLHFWMENGSEVGHSILMNTVSRLIELHGAPLKEIERIAVCGNPAQVSMFENIEIRDLAYAGQSLLKRLGVKIPERRGHVTTAGDLGLTSVRSEVEVVIPPAIRHEIGADALAMIMKSGLLDKKETCMVTDYGTNAEMGLFHDGELYSGSAAAGPAMEGQAIDHGMLAAPFAISDLEIGEDGRWKNIVLDAKLHPVVGSLTDAANGASKRMADITARGITGTGVVAAVAVGLESGLISLPGIRTPDRMLHFQDGITFSEADLGEAGKAMGAIRAGHRTLIEEVGISDADVKTMYLAGASGTYVDPIKAQTVGMVPRIVDTTVQVGNTSLMMAYDLVRDDSALDEMQKVADSIASKHIMFATSKVFEDMYVNEIAFWDEGMPEEMYNEVLKGAGLSPLPPIVRPKETKRLVLSDIPVIGERGLSILDNVGVYLTGGFEGCIGCQVCERECPERALKVLEGGPHGYTIKIATEHCLGTACKNCESVCPQKVYRFGDLRVSQRA
;
A
#
# COMPACT_ATOMS: atom_id res chain seq x y z
N MET A 1 -32.85 13.10 0.88
CA MET A 1 -32.23 11.99 0.13
C MET A 1 -31.27 11.34 1.09
N GLY A 2 -31.24 10.02 1.17
CA GLY A 2 -30.27 9.33 2.03
C GLY A 2 -28.93 9.22 1.31
N TYR A 3 -27.84 9.57 1.99
CA TYR A 3 -26.49 9.39 1.50
C TYR A 3 -25.75 8.32 2.32
N GLY A 4 -24.89 7.59 1.63
CA GLY A 4 -23.94 6.66 2.20
C GLY A 4 -22.50 7.15 2.06
N ILE A 5 -21.63 6.72 2.96
CA ILE A 5 -20.18 6.88 2.84
C ILE A 5 -19.54 5.51 2.67
N ALA A 6 -18.89 5.30 1.53
CA ALA A 6 -17.99 4.15 1.34
C ALA A 6 -16.59 4.59 1.72
N LEU A 7 -15.93 3.89 2.65
CA LEU A 7 -14.62 4.25 3.20
C LEU A 7 -13.64 3.08 3.07
N ASP A 8 -12.57 3.30 2.31
CA ASP A 8 -11.38 2.45 2.29
C ASP A 8 -10.35 2.98 3.31
N VAL A 9 -10.06 2.20 4.35
CA VAL A 9 -9.05 2.49 5.38
C VAL A 9 -7.73 1.79 5.04
N GLY A 10 -7.07 2.26 3.99
CA GLY A 10 -5.80 1.70 3.52
C GLY A 10 -4.58 2.13 4.36
N THR A 11 -3.53 1.32 4.34
CA THR A 11 -2.26 1.61 5.04
C THR A 11 -1.57 2.86 4.52
N SER A 12 -1.69 3.20 3.23
CA SER A 12 -1.07 4.39 2.65
C SER A 12 -1.96 5.64 2.71
N GLY A 13 -3.20 5.51 3.20
CA GLY A 13 -4.16 6.61 3.25
C GLY A 13 -5.61 6.15 3.05
N TYR A 14 -6.55 7.04 3.36
CA TYR A 14 -7.98 6.77 3.33
C TYR A 14 -8.60 7.32 2.05
N ARG A 15 -9.60 6.61 1.52
CA ARG A 15 -10.37 7.04 0.34
C ARG A 15 -11.85 6.89 0.63
N THR A 16 -12.65 7.90 0.29
CA THR A 16 -14.09 7.89 0.53
C THR A 16 -14.89 8.26 -0.70
N HIS A 17 -16.04 7.61 -0.87
CA HIS A 17 -17.09 8.06 -1.77
C HIS A 17 -18.32 8.52 -0.98
N LEU A 18 -18.89 9.64 -1.41
CA LEU A 18 -20.28 9.98 -1.09
C LEU A 18 -21.19 9.30 -2.12
N VAL A 19 -22.14 8.51 -1.64
CA VAL A 19 -23.05 7.70 -2.46
C VAL A 19 -24.49 8.15 -2.24
N ASP A 20 -25.24 8.41 -3.30
CA ASP A 20 -26.69 8.66 -3.23
C ASP A 20 -27.45 7.33 -3.17
N LEU A 21 -28.00 7.01 -2.00
CA LEU A 21 -28.73 5.76 -1.75
C LEU A 21 -30.13 5.78 -2.38
N SER A 22 -30.65 6.95 -2.76
CA SER A 22 -31.98 7.08 -3.36
C SER A 22 -32.01 6.71 -4.86
N LYS A 23 -30.86 6.67 -5.52
CA LYS A 23 -30.72 6.47 -6.98
C LYS A 23 -29.66 5.44 -7.35
N ASN A 24 -29.94 4.16 -7.12
CA ASN A 24 -29.11 3.02 -7.55
C ASN A 24 -27.63 3.11 -7.10
N GLY A 25 -27.34 3.85 -6.01
CA GLY A 25 -25.98 4.04 -5.50
C GLY A 25 -25.10 4.99 -6.32
N LYS A 26 -25.61 6.07 -6.92
CA LYS A 26 -24.75 6.97 -7.70
C LYS A 26 -23.63 7.57 -6.82
N ILE A 27 -22.37 7.42 -7.24
CA ILE A 27 -21.23 8.12 -6.61
C ILE A 27 -21.29 9.61 -6.96
N ILE A 28 -21.34 10.46 -5.94
CA ILE A 28 -21.51 11.91 -6.06
C ILE A 28 -20.17 12.65 -6.00
N SER A 29 -19.24 12.18 -5.17
CA SER A 29 -17.92 12.79 -4.97
C SER A 29 -16.94 11.83 -4.30
N THR A 30 -15.65 12.11 -4.45
CA THR A 30 -14.56 11.38 -3.78
C THR A 30 -13.76 12.31 -2.88
N ALA A 31 -13.34 11.84 -1.71
CA ALA A 31 -12.34 12.52 -0.89
C ALA A 31 -11.23 11.53 -0.49
N ILE A 32 -9.98 11.98 -0.42
CA ILE A 32 -8.83 11.12 -0.08
C ILE A 32 -7.88 11.80 0.90
N THR A 33 -7.09 11.02 1.63
CA THR A 33 -5.85 11.50 2.22
C THR A 33 -4.67 11.08 1.34
N MET A 34 -3.61 11.89 1.31
CA MET A 34 -2.38 11.53 0.58
C MET A 34 -1.49 10.57 1.36
N ARG A 35 -1.71 10.45 2.67
CA ARG A 35 -0.93 9.64 3.61
C ARG A 35 -1.85 9.08 4.69
N HIS A 36 -1.33 8.11 5.44
CA HIS A 36 -2.05 7.56 6.59
C HIS A 36 -2.22 8.61 7.71
N PRO A 37 -3.35 8.61 8.45
CA PRO A 37 -3.55 9.56 9.55
C PRO A 37 -2.62 9.37 10.75
N LEU A 38 -2.32 8.11 11.08
CA LEU A 38 -1.39 7.76 12.15
C LEU A 38 0.06 7.86 11.64
N PRO A 39 1.01 8.29 12.49
CA PRO A 39 2.43 8.26 12.16
C PRO A 39 2.92 6.85 11.82
N GLY A 40 3.70 6.74 10.75
CA GLY A 40 4.25 5.47 10.24
C GLY A 40 4.28 5.40 8.72
N ALA A 41 5.11 4.50 8.20
CA ALA A 41 5.15 4.16 6.77
C ALA A 41 4.37 2.89 6.45
N ASN A 42 4.19 2.00 7.44
CA ASN A 42 3.58 0.69 7.25
C ASN A 42 2.66 0.31 8.43
N ILE A 43 2.00 -0.83 8.30
CA ILE A 43 1.05 -1.38 9.29
C ILE A 43 1.68 -1.58 10.68
N MET A 44 2.94 -2.04 10.75
CA MET A 44 3.62 -2.29 12.03
C MET A 44 3.92 -0.98 12.75
N ASP A 45 4.27 0.08 12.03
CA ASP A 45 4.47 1.41 12.61
C ASP A 45 3.17 1.93 13.22
N HIS A 46 2.04 1.75 12.54
CA HIS A 46 0.73 2.16 13.06
C HIS A 46 0.33 1.38 14.31
N LEU A 47 0.48 0.05 14.29
CA LEU A 47 0.25 -0.81 15.45
C LEU A 47 1.14 -0.40 16.63
N HIS A 48 2.41 -0.11 16.36
CA HIS A 48 3.35 0.34 17.37
C HIS A 48 2.96 1.70 17.95
N PHE A 49 2.62 2.67 17.11
CA PHE A 49 2.12 3.97 17.54
C PHE A 49 0.90 3.82 18.44
N TRP A 50 -0.06 2.98 18.04
CA TRP A 50 -1.28 2.68 18.80
C TRP A 50 -0.98 2.09 20.18
N MET A 51 -0.06 1.13 20.25
CA MET A 51 0.31 0.48 21.51
C MET A 51 1.10 1.41 22.45
N GLU A 52 1.99 2.25 21.92
CA GLU A 52 2.77 3.19 22.74
C GLU A 52 1.93 4.36 23.26
N ASN A 53 1.03 4.90 22.44
CA ASN A 53 0.27 6.12 22.77
C ASN A 53 -1.13 5.83 23.33
N GLY A 54 -1.60 4.58 23.23
CA GLY A 54 -2.92 4.16 23.68
C GLY A 54 -4.00 4.31 22.61
N SER A 55 -5.02 3.45 22.73
CA SER A 55 -6.11 3.37 21.76
C SER A 55 -6.95 4.64 21.69
N GLU A 56 -7.17 5.34 22.81
CA GLU A 56 -7.91 6.61 22.84
C GLU A 56 -7.28 7.66 21.91
N VAL A 57 -5.95 7.77 21.97
CA VAL A 57 -5.17 8.67 21.12
C VAL A 57 -5.32 8.24 19.66
N GLY A 58 -4.93 7.02 19.32
CA GLY A 58 -4.99 6.53 17.93
C GLY A 58 -6.38 6.66 17.33
N HIS A 59 -7.40 6.18 18.05
CA HIS A 59 -8.79 6.18 17.60
C HIS A 59 -9.32 7.60 17.39
N SER A 60 -9.00 8.55 18.28
CA SER A 60 -9.42 9.95 18.12
C SER A 60 -8.87 10.58 16.83
N ILE A 61 -7.63 10.23 16.44
CA ILE A 61 -7.01 10.69 15.19
C ILE A 61 -7.77 10.14 13.99
N LEU A 62 -8.09 8.84 14.02
CA LEU A 62 -8.83 8.18 12.94
C LEU A 62 -10.23 8.79 12.78
N MET A 63 -11.00 8.92 13.86
CA MET A 63 -12.36 9.47 13.81
C MET A 63 -12.39 10.94 13.40
N ASN A 64 -11.40 11.74 13.80
CA ASN A 64 -11.26 13.11 13.33
C ASN A 64 -10.99 13.16 11.81
N THR A 65 -10.09 12.31 11.33
CA THR A 65 -9.78 12.20 9.89
C THR A 65 -11.04 11.84 9.10
N VAL A 66 -11.76 10.81 9.54
CA VAL A 66 -13.00 10.34 8.89
C VAL A 66 -14.05 11.45 8.88
N SER A 67 -14.22 12.16 10.00
CA SER A 67 -15.13 13.31 10.08
C SER A 67 -14.80 14.38 9.03
N ARG A 68 -13.52 14.73 8.89
CA ARG A 68 -13.07 15.74 7.92
C ARG A 68 -13.22 15.27 6.47
N LEU A 69 -12.99 13.99 6.19
CA LEU A 69 -13.27 13.41 4.87
C LEU A 69 -14.75 13.49 4.52
N ILE A 70 -15.63 13.18 5.49
CA ILE A 70 -17.09 13.30 5.31
C ILE A 70 -17.49 14.75 5.04
N GLU A 71 -16.95 15.70 5.80
CA GLU A 71 -17.21 17.14 5.63
C GLU A 71 -16.78 17.66 4.25
N LEU A 72 -15.66 17.16 3.70
CA LEU A 72 -15.15 17.54 2.38
C LEU A 72 -16.10 17.19 1.22
N HIS A 73 -17.03 16.26 1.41
CA HIS A 73 -18.04 15.94 0.40
C HIS A 73 -19.12 17.02 0.27
N GLY A 74 -19.27 17.90 1.28
CA GLY A 74 -20.22 19.01 1.28
C GLY A 74 -21.69 18.56 1.25
N ALA A 75 -21.99 17.32 1.63
CA ALA A 75 -23.35 16.85 1.83
C ALA A 75 -23.87 17.30 3.22
N PRO A 76 -25.18 17.52 3.38
CA PRO A 76 -25.75 17.75 4.70
C PRO A 76 -25.50 16.54 5.59
N LEU A 77 -24.74 16.71 6.68
CA LEU A 77 -24.33 15.61 7.57
C LEU A 77 -25.53 14.82 8.15
N LYS A 78 -26.67 15.50 8.34
CA LYS A 78 -27.95 14.90 8.77
C LYS A 78 -28.59 13.95 7.74
N GLU A 79 -28.15 14.01 6.49
CA GLU A 79 -28.61 13.17 5.39
C GLU A 79 -27.67 11.97 5.17
N ILE A 80 -26.55 11.88 5.88
CA ILE A 80 -25.77 10.65 5.95
C ILE A 80 -26.56 9.64 6.80
N GLU A 81 -26.87 8.50 6.22
CA GLU A 81 -27.67 7.43 6.84
C GLU A 81 -26.81 6.20 7.12
N ARG A 82 -25.74 5.99 6.35
CA ARG A 82 -24.91 4.80 6.44
C ARG A 82 -23.45 5.05 6.09
N ILE A 83 -22.57 4.29 6.73
CA ILE A 83 -21.15 4.22 6.42
C ILE A 83 -20.78 2.74 6.26
N ALA A 84 -19.93 2.40 5.30
CA ALA A 84 -19.31 1.09 5.23
C ALA A 84 -17.80 1.23 5.08
N VAL A 85 -17.06 0.39 5.79
CA VAL A 85 -15.60 0.40 5.79
C VAL A 85 -15.04 -0.83 5.08
N CYS A 86 -13.84 -0.72 4.50
CA CYS A 86 -13.06 -1.84 3.98
C CYS A 86 -11.57 -1.56 4.19
N GLY A 87 -10.79 -2.60 4.48
CA GLY A 87 -9.35 -2.50 4.74
C GLY A 87 -8.79 -3.76 5.42
N ASN A 88 -7.48 -3.75 5.70
CA ASN A 88 -6.81 -4.88 6.35
C ASN A 88 -7.25 -5.03 7.82
N PRO A 89 -6.98 -6.19 8.47
CA PRO A 89 -7.47 -6.47 9.81
C PRO A 89 -7.04 -5.43 10.84
N ALA A 90 -5.82 -4.88 10.75
CA ALA A 90 -5.34 -3.87 11.69
C ALA A 90 -6.06 -2.55 11.53
N GLN A 91 -6.22 -2.09 10.30
CA GLN A 91 -6.88 -0.82 10.01
C GLN A 91 -8.35 -0.83 10.42
N VAL A 92 -9.07 -1.90 10.11
CA VAL A 92 -10.48 -2.05 10.53
C VAL A 92 -10.58 -2.21 12.05
N SER A 93 -9.67 -2.96 12.69
CA SER A 93 -9.69 -3.10 14.16
C SER A 93 -9.38 -1.80 14.89
N MET A 94 -8.45 -0.98 14.38
CA MET A 94 -8.15 0.36 14.89
C MET A 94 -9.33 1.32 14.64
N PHE A 95 -9.96 1.24 13.47
CA PHE A 95 -11.17 1.99 13.17
C PHE A 95 -12.31 1.65 14.14
N GLU A 96 -12.49 0.37 14.48
CA GLU A 96 -13.50 -0.11 15.43
C GLU A 96 -13.11 0.08 16.92
N ASN A 97 -11.85 0.46 17.19
CA ASN A 97 -11.29 0.60 18.53
C ASN A 97 -11.30 -0.70 19.37
N ILE A 98 -11.05 -1.84 18.74
CA ILE A 98 -10.98 -3.15 19.42
C ILE A 98 -9.53 -3.55 19.73
N GLU A 99 -9.36 -4.68 20.41
CA GLU A 99 -8.04 -5.23 20.72
C GLU A 99 -7.26 -5.58 19.44
N ILE A 100 -5.99 -5.17 19.38
CA ILE A 100 -5.11 -5.31 18.21
C ILE A 100 -3.80 -6.03 18.51
N ARG A 101 -3.50 -6.35 19.77
CA ARG A 101 -2.19 -6.93 20.14
C ARG A 101 -1.93 -8.29 19.50
N ASP A 102 -2.97 -9.01 19.11
CA ASP A 102 -2.86 -10.25 18.34
C ASP A 102 -2.39 -10.03 16.90
N LEU A 103 -2.57 -8.83 16.35
CA LEU A 103 -2.06 -8.43 15.04
C LEU A 103 -0.61 -7.92 15.11
N ALA A 104 -0.20 -7.38 16.27
CA ALA A 104 1.14 -6.81 16.46
C ALA A 104 2.19 -7.84 16.91
N TYR A 105 1.78 -8.90 17.61
CA TYR A 105 2.70 -9.89 18.16
C TYR A 105 2.59 -11.24 17.46
N ALA A 106 3.72 -11.72 16.92
CA ALA A 106 3.84 -13.09 16.46
C ALA A 106 3.91 -14.06 17.66
N GLY A 107 2.99 -15.02 17.73
CA GLY A 107 3.09 -16.19 18.62
C GLY A 107 2.07 -16.22 19.77
N GLN A 108 1.34 -17.33 19.85
CA GLN A 108 0.28 -17.55 20.85
C GLN A 108 0.76 -17.55 22.31
N SER A 109 2.04 -17.85 22.55
CA SER A 109 2.62 -17.89 23.90
C SER A 109 2.71 -16.50 24.52
N LEU A 110 3.12 -15.50 23.74
CA LEU A 110 3.20 -14.12 24.18
C LEU A 110 1.80 -13.54 24.44
N LEU A 111 0.85 -13.79 23.53
CA LEU A 111 -0.54 -13.36 23.68
C LEU A 111 -1.19 -13.95 24.95
N LYS A 112 -0.98 -15.24 25.22
CA LYS A 112 -1.43 -15.88 26.46
C LYS A 112 -0.80 -15.27 27.70
N ARG A 113 0.51 -15.02 27.67
CA ARG A 113 1.25 -14.41 28.79
C ARG A 113 0.77 -12.99 29.09
N LEU A 114 0.40 -12.24 28.05
CA LEU A 114 -0.13 -10.88 28.16
C LEU A 114 -1.65 -10.84 28.44
N GLY A 115 -2.31 -12.01 28.54
CA GLY A 115 -3.74 -12.10 28.79
C GLY A 115 -4.61 -11.50 27.67
N VAL A 116 -4.11 -11.49 26.43
CA VAL A 116 -4.81 -10.91 25.28
C VAL A 116 -6.01 -11.77 24.91
N LYS A 117 -7.21 -11.17 24.92
CA LYS A 117 -8.43 -11.80 24.39
C LYS A 117 -8.56 -11.42 22.93
N ILE A 118 -8.33 -12.38 22.05
CA ILE A 118 -8.45 -12.20 20.60
C ILE A 118 -9.93 -11.90 20.26
N PRO A 119 -10.25 -10.78 19.61
CA PRO A 119 -11.61 -10.47 19.21
C PRO A 119 -12.06 -11.34 18.03
N GLU A 120 -13.37 -11.61 17.96
CA GLU A 120 -13.96 -12.20 16.76
C GLU A 120 -14.18 -11.11 15.71
N ARG A 121 -13.43 -11.15 14.62
CA ARG A 121 -13.54 -10.18 13.52
C ARG A 121 -14.55 -10.63 12.46
N ARG A 122 -15.78 -10.94 12.89
CA ARG A 122 -16.89 -11.28 11.99
C ARG A 122 -17.57 -10.01 11.49
N GLY A 123 -18.16 -10.10 10.29
CA GLY A 123 -18.92 -9.01 9.70
C GLY A 123 -20.13 -8.67 10.57
N HIS A 124 -20.32 -7.39 10.87
CA HIS A 124 -21.43 -6.91 11.70
C HIS A 124 -21.75 -5.43 11.42
N VAL A 125 -22.82 -4.93 12.02
CA VAL A 125 -23.22 -3.52 11.95
C VAL A 125 -23.13 -2.92 13.35
N THR A 126 -22.48 -1.76 13.45
CA THR A 126 -22.41 -0.92 14.65
C THR A 126 -22.95 0.47 14.35
N THR A 127 -22.82 1.44 15.25
CA THR A 127 -23.28 2.81 15.05
C THR A 127 -22.15 3.82 15.08
N ALA A 128 -22.35 4.98 14.43
CA ALA A 128 -21.39 6.09 14.49
C ALA A 128 -21.17 6.58 15.92
N GLY A 129 -22.20 6.51 16.78
CA GLY A 129 -22.09 6.83 18.21
C GLY A 129 -21.17 5.86 18.96
N ASP A 130 -21.27 4.56 18.70
CA ASP A 130 -20.42 3.53 19.32
C ASP A 130 -18.94 3.69 18.93
N LEU A 131 -18.68 4.21 17.71
CA LEU A 131 -17.35 4.55 17.22
C LEU A 131 -16.87 5.96 17.61
N GLY A 132 -17.67 6.75 18.34
CA GLY A 132 -17.30 8.13 18.68
C GLY A 132 -17.17 9.07 17.47
N LEU A 133 -17.80 8.73 16.34
CA LEU A 133 -17.81 9.56 15.13
C LEU A 133 -18.88 10.66 15.27
N THR A 134 -18.45 11.86 15.66
CA THR A 134 -19.35 12.96 16.07
C THR A 134 -19.82 13.88 14.94
N SER A 135 -19.28 13.75 13.73
CA SER A 135 -19.67 14.56 12.58
C SER A 135 -21.05 14.19 12.02
N VAL A 136 -21.52 12.97 12.25
CA VAL A 136 -22.83 12.49 11.82
C VAL A 136 -23.72 12.18 13.03
N ARG A 137 -25.00 11.83 12.79
CA ARG A 137 -25.89 11.42 13.90
C ARG A 137 -25.40 10.11 14.52
N SER A 138 -25.57 9.96 15.83
CA SER A 138 -25.15 8.77 16.58
C SER A 138 -25.75 7.48 16.04
N GLU A 139 -26.95 7.52 15.46
CA GLU A 139 -27.69 6.34 14.99
C GLU A 139 -27.30 5.91 13.56
N VAL A 140 -26.38 6.63 12.90
CA VAL A 140 -25.91 6.24 11.57
C VAL A 140 -25.27 4.87 11.65
N GLU A 141 -25.74 3.94 10.83
CA GLU A 141 -25.20 2.58 10.76
C GLU A 141 -23.79 2.61 10.17
N VAL A 142 -22.90 1.80 10.77
CA VAL A 142 -21.55 1.58 10.27
C VAL A 142 -21.35 0.08 10.04
N VAL A 143 -21.20 -0.30 8.78
CA VAL A 143 -21.00 -1.68 8.36
C VAL A 143 -19.51 -2.03 8.49
N ILE A 144 -19.21 -2.99 9.37
CA ILE A 144 -17.86 -3.52 9.60
C ILE A 144 -17.74 -4.87 8.89
N PRO A 145 -16.81 -5.00 7.93
CA PRO A 145 -16.62 -6.24 7.18
C PRO A 145 -15.85 -7.29 8.00
N PRO A 146 -15.95 -8.59 7.64
CA PRO A 146 -15.18 -9.64 8.28
C PRO A 146 -13.69 -9.59 7.93
N ALA A 147 -12.87 -10.17 8.81
CA ALA A 147 -11.49 -10.54 8.55
C ALA A 147 -11.23 -11.99 9.00
N ILE A 148 -10.38 -12.71 8.29
CA ILE A 148 -9.94 -14.05 8.65
C ILE A 148 -8.64 -13.94 9.45
N ARG A 149 -8.71 -14.33 10.72
CA ARG A 149 -7.57 -14.34 11.65
C ARG A 149 -6.89 -12.97 11.71
N HIS A 150 -5.57 -12.93 11.56
CA HIS A 150 -4.76 -11.71 11.57
C HIS A 150 -4.18 -11.37 10.19
N GLU A 151 -4.48 -12.18 9.16
CA GLU A 151 -3.75 -12.17 7.90
C GLU A 151 -4.59 -11.69 6.71
N ILE A 152 -5.87 -12.11 6.62
CA ILE A 152 -6.72 -11.78 5.46
C ILE A 152 -7.80 -10.80 5.91
N GLY A 153 -7.65 -9.55 5.49
CA GLY A 153 -8.61 -8.49 5.74
C GLY A 153 -9.77 -8.45 4.75
N ALA A 154 -10.64 -7.46 4.95
CA ALA A 154 -11.74 -7.19 4.06
C ALA A 154 -11.27 -6.70 2.69
N ASP A 155 -10.11 -6.06 2.63
CA ASP A 155 -9.43 -5.65 1.39
C ASP A 155 -9.00 -6.85 0.54
N ALA A 156 -8.41 -7.88 1.15
CA ALA A 156 -8.06 -9.12 0.45
C ALA A 156 -9.33 -9.88 0.01
N LEU A 157 -10.35 -9.96 0.86
CA LEU A 157 -11.66 -10.52 0.47
C LEU A 157 -12.29 -9.72 -0.68
N ALA A 158 -12.19 -8.39 -0.65
CA ALA A 158 -12.64 -7.52 -1.72
C ALA A 158 -11.89 -7.79 -3.02
N MET A 159 -10.57 -7.93 -2.97
CA MET A 159 -9.74 -8.30 -4.11
C MET A 159 -10.21 -9.61 -4.75
N ILE A 160 -10.47 -10.63 -3.93
CA ILE A 160 -10.95 -11.94 -4.38
C ILE A 160 -12.32 -11.82 -5.04
N MET A 161 -13.29 -11.17 -4.40
CA MET A 161 -14.65 -11.04 -4.92
C MET A 161 -14.72 -10.17 -6.18
N LYS A 162 -14.01 -9.03 -6.19
CA LYS A 162 -14.09 -8.03 -7.28
C LYS A 162 -13.34 -8.43 -8.53
N SER A 163 -12.33 -9.29 -8.42
CA SER A 163 -11.66 -9.87 -9.60
C SER A 163 -12.56 -10.83 -10.39
N GLY A 164 -13.64 -11.36 -9.77
CA GLY A 164 -14.50 -12.38 -10.36
C GLY A 164 -13.78 -13.72 -10.60
N LEU A 165 -12.63 -13.95 -9.95
CA LEU A 165 -11.86 -15.18 -10.13
C LEU A 165 -12.58 -16.43 -9.61
N LEU A 166 -13.46 -16.27 -8.60
CA LEU A 166 -14.25 -17.38 -8.04
C LEU A 166 -15.25 -17.98 -9.04
N ASP A 167 -15.63 -17.21 -10.07
CA ASP A 167 -16.55 -17.66 -11.12
C ASP A 167 -15.82 -18.33 -12.31
N LYS A 168 -14.49 -18.41 -12.25
CA LYS A 168 -13.66 -18.98 -13.33
C LYS A 168 -13.57 -20.49 -13.21
N LYS A 169 -13.33 -21.14 -14.35
CA LYS A 169 -13.01 -22.57 -14.41
C LYS A 169 -11.51 -22.83 -14.54
N GLU A 170 -10.76 -21.80 -14.92
CA GLU A 170 -9.33 -21.85 -15.11
C GLU A 170 -8.60 -21.43 -13.85
N THR A 171 -7.35 -21.86 -13.70
CA THR A 171 -6.50 -21.44 -12.59
C THR A 171 -6.15 -19.96 -12.73
N CYS A 172 -6.47 -19.18 -11.69
CA CYS A 172 -6.26 -17.74 -11.67
C CYS A 172 -5.45 -17.33 -10.44
N MET A 173 -4.64 -16.29 -10.58
CA MET A 173 -3.98 -15.64 -9.46
C MET A 173 -4.42 -14.19 -9.36
N VAL A 174 -4.43 -13.65 -8.14
CA VAL A 174 -4.64 -12.23 -7.88
C VAL A 174 -3.60 -11.74 -6.87
N THR A 175 -3.14 -10.50 -7.03
CA THR A 175 -2.28 -9.85 -6.04
C THR A 175 -2.62 -8.37 -5.94
N ASP A 176 -2.74 -7.89 -4.70
CA ASP A 176 -2.73 -6.46 -4.38
C ASP A 176 -1.27 -6.03 -4.22
N TYR A 177 -0.80 -5.14 -5.08
CA TYR A 177 0.59 -4.71 -5.08
C TYR A 177 0.87 -3.57 -4.07
N GLY A 178 0.34 -3.71 -2.86
CA GLY A 178 0.70 -2.88 -1.71
C GLY A 178 1.93 -3.39 -0.96
N THR A 179 2.28 -2.71 0.13
CA THR A 179 3.42 -3.05 1.01
C THR A 179 3.45 -4.53 1.47
N ASN A 180 2.29 -5.15 1.67
CA ASN A 180 2.14 -6.52 2.19
C ASN A 180 1.88 -7.58 1.12
N ALA A 181 1.78 -7.18 -0.16
CA ALA A 181 1.51 -8.04 -1.29
C ALA A 181 0.53 -9.20 -1.02
N GLU A 182 -0.71 -8.89 -0.62
CA GLU A 182 -1.75 -9.90 -0.42
C GLU A 182 -2.07 -10.60 -1.74
N MET A 183 -2.08 -11.94 -1.72
CA MET A 183 -2.22 -12.75 -2.93
C MET A 183 -3.16 -13.93 -2.74
N GLY A 184 -3.81 -14.31 -3.84
CA GLY A 184 -4.71 -15.46 -3.92
C GLY A 184 -4.46 -16.28 -5.17
N LEU A 185 -4.51 -17.61 -5.05
CA LEU A 185 -4.47 -18.57 -6.15
C LEU A 185 -5.77 -19.39 -6.09
N PHE A 186 -6.55 -19.34 -7.16
CA PHE A 186 -7.77 -20.12 -7.31
C PHE A 186 -7.55 -21.25 -8.30
N HIS A 187 -7.82 -22.47 -7.86
CA HIS A 187 -7.61 -23.70 -8.61
C HIS A 187 -8.69 -24.72 -8.25
N ASP A 188 -9.35 -25.32 -9.24
CA ASP A 188 -10.34 -26.39 -9.07
C ASP A 188 -11.43 -26.12 -8.02
N GLY A 189 -11.92 -24.88 -7.98
CA GLY A 189 -12.99 -24.46 -7.06
C GLY A 189 -12.51 -24.06 -5.67
N GLU A 190 -11.20 -24.07 -5.43
CA GLU A 190 -10.58 -23.79 -4.15
C GLU A 190 -9.69 -22.56 -4.21
N LEU A 191 -9.72 -21.75 -3.16
CA LEU A 191 -8.88 -20.55 -3.03
C LEU A 191 -7.83 -20.73 -1.96
N TYR A 192 -6.57 -20.52 -2.36
CA TYR A 192 -5.40 -20.47 -1.51
C TYR A 192 -4.94 -19.03 -1.41
N SER A 193 -4.51 -18.60 -0.24
CA SER A 193 -4.06 -17.22 -0.03
C SER A 193 -2.75 -17.16 0.73
N GLY A 194 -2.03 -16.07 0.54
CA GLY A 194 -0.79 -15.77 1.24
C GLY A 194 -0.54 -14.26 1.23
N SER A 195 0.44 -13.82 2.00
CA SER A 195 0.89 -12.42 2.01
C SER A 195 2.40 -12.42 2.19
N ALA A 196 3.09 -11.65 1.35
CA ALA A 196 4.52 -11.50 1.37
C ALA A 196 4.87 -10.06 1.76
N ALA A 197 5.72 -9.87 2.77
CA ALA A 197 6.21 -8.55 3.13
C ALA A 197 7.16 -8.01 2.04
N ALA A 198 6.60 -7.48 0.96
CA ALA A 198 7.33 -6.88 -0.15
C ALA A 198 8.01 -5.57 0.28
N GLY A 199 7.51 -4.92 1.34
CA GLY A 199 8.06 -3.67 1.83
C GLY A 199 7.64 -2.48 0.95
N PRO A 200 8.03 -1.27 1.34
CA PRO A 200 7.36 -0.07 0.86
C PRO A 200 8.02 0.49 -0.43
N ALA A 201 9.06 -0.19 -0.96
CA ALA A 201 9.71 0.14 -2.24
C ALA A 201 8.72 0.19 -3.41
N MET A 202 7.72 -0.69 -3.42
CA MET A 202 6.68 -0.74 -4.46
C MET A 202 5.65 0.40 -4.36
N GLU A 203 5.73 1.20 -3.30
CA GLU A 203 4.98 2.44 -3.13
C GLU A 203 5.88 3.68 -3.33
N GLY A 204 7.14 3.47 -3.73
CA GLY A 204 8.14 4.52 -3.89
C GLY A 204 8.74 5.01 -2.57
N GLN A 205 8.52 4.32 -1.44
CA GLN A 205 9.19 4.66 -0.19
C GLN A 205 10.47 3.81 -0.04
N ALA A 206 11.42 4.23 0.78
CA ALA A 206 12.75 3.59 0.88
C ALA A 206 13.57 3.60 -0.44
N ILE A 207 13.15 4.42 -1.41
CA ILE A 207 13.87 4.74 -2.63
C ILE A 207 14.28 6.21 -2.52
N ASP A 208 15.53 6.56 -2.84
CA ASP A 208 16.14 7.87 -2.54
C ASP A 208 15.34 9.05 -3.11
N HIS A 209 14.96 8.97 -4.39
CA HIS A 209 14.06 9.92 -5.05
C HIS A 209 12.63 9.39 -5.21
N GLY A 210 12.27 8.39 -4.42
CA GLY A 210 10.97 7.75 -4.47
C GLY A 210 9.87 8.60 -3.85
N MET A 211 8.66 8.49 -4.42
CA MET A 211 7.48 9.16 -3.88
C MET A 211 6.19 8.40 -4.23
N LEU A 212 5.14 8.61 -3.43
CA LEU A 212 3.80 8.17 -3.79
C LEU A 212 3.35 8.82 -5.11
N ALA A 213 2.41 8.16 -5.80
CA ALA A 213 1.79 8.69 -7.00
C ALA A 213 1.12 10.04 -6.70
N ALA A 214 1.69 11.11 -7.26
CA ALA A 214 1.23 12.48 -7.11
C ALA A 214 1.60 13.26 -8.38
N PRO A 215 1.07 14.48 -8.59
CA PRO A 215 1.47 15.29 -9.72
C PRO A 215 2.99 15.40 -9.84
N PHE A 216 3.48 15.34 -11.06
CA PHE A 216 4.89 15.46 -11.42
C PHE A 216 5.79 14.30 -10.98
N ALA A 217 5.22 13.17 -10.56
CA ALA A 217 5.99 11.94 -10.34
C ALA A 217 6.25 11.22 -11.68
N ILE A 218 7.46 10.68 -11.86
CA ILE A 218 7.77 9.74 -12.95
C ILE A 218 7.03 8.44 -12.65
N SER A 219 6.04 8.11 -13.47
CA SER A 219 5.18 6.93 -13.28
C SER A 219 5.63 5.73 -14.09
N ASP A 220 6.35 5.95 -15.19
CA ASP A 220 6.78 4.90 -16.10
C ASP A 220 7.97 5.36 -16.97
N LEU A 221 8.66 4.40 -17.57
CA LEU A 221 9.84 4.58 -18.42
C LEU A 221 9.73 3.69 -19.67
N GLU A 222 10.10 4.21 -20.84
CA GLU A 222 10.16 3.43 -22.08
C GLU A 222 11.45 3.72 -22.85
N ILE A 223 12.00 2.74 -23.56
CA ILE A 223 13.11 2.97 -24.49
C ILE A 223 12.57 3.69 -25.74
N GLY A 224 13.08 4.89 -26.02
CA GLY A 224 12.81 5.63 -27.24
C GLY A 224 13.59 5.09 -28.44
N GLU A 225 13.19 5.50 -29.65
CA GLU A 225 13.81 5.04 -30.90
C GLU A 225 15.30 5.40 -31.02
N ASP A 226 15.74 6.45 -30.34
CA ASP A 226 17.14 6.91 -30.31
C ASP A 226 17.94 6.32 -29.14
N GLY A 227 17.38 5.34 -28.42
CA GLY A 227 17.98 4.69 -27.26
C GLY A 227 17.82 5.45 -25.95
N ARG A 228 17.38 6.72 -25.97
CA ARG A 228 17.09 7.49 -24.74
C ARG A 228 15.75 7.06 -24.16
N TRP A 229 15.64 7.14 -22.84
CA TRP A 229 14.45 6.74 -22.14
C TRP A 229 13.42 7.87 -22.14
N LYS A 230 12.20 7.58 -22.58
CA LYS A 230 11.04 8.43 -22.36
C LYS A 230 10.70 8.41 -20.89
N ASN A 231 10.73 9.57 -20.26
CA ASN A 231 10.31 9.76 -18.89
C ASN A 231 8.82 10.10 -18.90
N ILE A 232 7.97 9.16 -18.48
CA ILE A 232 6.53 9.36 -18.41
C ILE A 232 6.21 9.95 -17.03
N VAL A 233 5.75 11.19 -17.03
CA VAL A 233 5.51 11.99 -15.83
C VAL A 233 4.02 12.27 -15.69
N LEU A 234 3.48 12.21 -14.48
CA LEU A 234 2.09 12.56 -14.20
C LEU A 234 1.89 14.08 -14.24
N ASP A 235 0.91 14.59 -14.96
CA ASP A 235 0.58 16.03 -14.97
C ASP A 235 -0.15 16.47 -13.68
N ALA A 236 -0.57 17.74 -13.61
CA ALA A 236 -1.32 18.29 -12.48
C ALA A 236 -2.66 17.56 -12.18
N LYS A 237 -3.17 16.81 -13.15
CA LYS A 237 -4.40 16.01 -13.08
C LYS A 237 -4.12 14.51 -13.05
N LEU A 238 -2.86 14.10 -12.85
CA LEU A 238 -2.40 12.70 -12.84
C LEU A 238 -2.51 11.98 -14.20
N HIS A 239 -2.56 12.70 -15.32
CA HIS A 239 -2.45 12.06 -16.62
C HIS A 239 -0.98 11.83 -17.00
N PRO A 240 -0.63 10.65 -17.53
CA PRO A 240 0.72 10.38 -17.97
C PRO A 240 1.06 11.18 -19.24
N VAL A 241 2.17 11.90 -19.21
CA VAL A 241 2.71 12.65 -20.36
C VAL A 241 4.21 12.37 -20.51
N VAL A 242 4.72 12.38 -21.74
CA VAL A 242 6.18 12.27 -21.96
C VAL A 242 6.82 13.60 -21.59
N GLY A 243 7.49 13.65 -20.43
CA GLY A 243 8.15 14.85 -19.94
C GLY A 243 9.47 15.13 -20.65
N SER A 244 10.30 14.10 -20.85
CA SER A 244 11.61 14.21 -21.50
C SER A 244 12.08 12.90 -22.13
N LEU A 245 13.07 13.02 -23.03
CA LEU A 245 13.91 11.93 -23.51
C LEU A 245 15.28 12.06 -22.83
N THR A 246 15.63 11.12 -21.96
CA THR A 246 16.84 11.18 -21.12
C THR A 246 17.74 9.98 -21.39
N ASP A 247 19.03 10.23 -21.63
CA ASP A 247 20.05 9.19 -21.62
C ASP A 247 20.26 8.73 -20.17
N ALA A 248 19.80 7.53 -19.85
CA ALA A 248 19.85 7.00 -18.49
C ALA A 248 21.26 6.75 -17.97
N ALA A 249 22.30 6.75 -18.83
CA ALA A 249 23.67 6.52 -18.43
C ALA A 249 24.43 7.79 -18.01
N ASN A 250 23.96 8.98 -18.40
CA ASN A 250 24.67 10.24 -18.14
C ASN A 250 23.76 11.44 -17.86
N GLY A 251 22.44 11.28 -17.92
CA GLY A 251 21.45 12.31 -17.61
C GLY A 251 21.22 13.34 -18.71
N ALA A 252 21.85 13.20 -19.89
CA ALA A 252 21.60 14.10 -21.01
C ALA A 252 20.13 14.01 -21.44
N SER A 253 19.37 15.09 -21.22
CA SER A 253 17.93 15.11 -21.41
C SER A 253 17.50 16.13 -22.45
N LYS A 254 16.45 15.77 -23.21
CA LYS A 254 15.71 16.68 -24.10
C LYS A 254 14.28 16.78 -23.58
N ARG A 255 13.91 17.97 -23.15
CA ARG A 255 12.54 18.28 -22.69
C ARG A 255 11.54 18.12 -23.84
N MET A 256 10.45 17.40 -23.57
CA MET A 256 9.36 17.12 -24.50
C MET A 256 8.07 17.83 -24.07
N ALA A 257 7.89 18.05 -22.77
CA ALA A 257 6.81 18.86 -22.19
C ALA A 257 7.36 19.81 -21.11
N ASP A 258 6.65 20.92 -20.88
CA ASP A 258 6.98 21.88 -19.82
C ASP A 258 6.50 21.38 -18.45
N ILE A 259 7.11 20.28 -18.00
CA ILE A 259 6.79 19.60 -16.74
C ILE A 259 8.08 19.29 -15.99
N THR A 260 8.15 19.62 -14.70
CA THR A 260 9.33 19.34 -13.87
C THR A 260 9.04 18.15 -12.96
N ALA A 261 9.77 17.06 -13.16
CA ALA A 261 9.64 15.86 -12.36
C ALA A 261 10.13 16.11 -10.92
N ARG A 262 9.47 15.50 -9.94
CA ARG A 262 9.77 15.67 -8.50
C ARG A 262 10.28 14.41 -7.81
N GLY A 263 10.08 13.25 -8.42
CA GLY A 263 10.48 11.95 -7.89
C GLY A 263 9.94 10.83 -8.79
N ILE A 264 10.13 9.58 -8.37
CA ILE A 264 9.71 8.38 -9.08
C ILE A 264 8.71 7.56 -8.25
N THR A 265 7.64 7.07 -8.87
CA THR A 265 6.67 6.19 -8.19
C THR A 265 7.18 4.77 -8.10
N GLY A 266 6.54 3.93 -7.30
CA GLY A 266 6.82 2.48 -7.31
C GLY A 266 6.64 1.82 -8.68
N THR A 267 5.64 2.23 -9.47
CA THR A 267 5.50 1.75 -10.87
C THR A 267 6.63 2.25 -11.76
N GLY A 268 7.12 3.47 -11.53
CA GLY A 268 8.32 4.01 -12.19
C GLY A 268 9.58 3.23 -11.81
N VAL A 269 9.70 2.78 -10.57
CA VAL A 269 10.79 1.91 -10.10
C VAL A 269 10.74 0.56 -10.81
N VAL A 270 9.57 -0.07 -10.91
CA VAL A 270 9.37 -1.30 -11.70
C VAL A 270 9.82 -1.09 -13.15
N ALA A 271 9.44 0.03 -13.76
CA ALA A 271 9.85 0.37 -15.11
C ALA A 271 11.36 0.62 -15.22
N ALA A 272 11.98 1.30 -14.26
CA ALA A 272 13.42 1.56 -14.23
C ALA A 272 14.22 0.26 -14.20
N VAL A 273 13.81 -0.70 -13.36
CA VAL A 273 14.47 -2.00 -13.26
C VAL A 273 14.23 -2.81 -14.53
N ALA A 274 12.99 -2.91 -15.02
CA ALA A 274 12.67 -3.66 -16.24
C ALA A 274 13.44 -3.12 -17.47
N VAL A 275 13.36 -1.82 -17.71
CA VAL A 275 14.01 -1.16 -18.84
C VAL A 275 15.54 -1.17 -18.68
N GLY A 276 16.04 -1.06 -17.44
CA GLY A 276 17.46 -1.19 -17.13
C GLY A 276 18.00 -2.57 -17.48
N LEU A 277 17.28 -3.64 -17.13
CA LEU A 277 17.62 -5.01 -17.50
C LEU A 277 17.56 -5.22 -19.02
N GLU A 278 16.50 -4.74 -19.68
CA GLU A 278 16.30 -4.89 -21.14
C GLU A 278 17.34 -4.14 -21.96
N SER A 279 17.76 -2.95 -21.51
CA SER A 279 18.79 -2.14 -22.18
C SER A 279 20.23 -2.56 -21.84
N GLY A 280 20.42 -3.45 -20.86
CA GLY A 280 21.73 -3.86 -20.35
C GLY A 280 22.43 -2.82 -19.45
N LEU A 281 21.73 -1.73 -19.09
CA LEU A 281 22.23 -0.76 -18.10
C LEU A 281 22.17 -1.31 -16.67
N ILE A 282 21.36 -2.32 -16.41
CA ILE A 282 21.40 -3.13 -15.19
C ILE A 282 21.89 -4.52 -15.55
N SER A 283 22.88 -5.01 -14.80
CA SER A 283 23.21 -6.43 -14.75
C SER A 283 23.50 -6.74 -13.30
N LEU A 284 22.61 -7.54 -12.72
CA LEU A 284 22.57 -7.77 -11.28
C LEU A 284 23.93 -8.25 -10.74
N PRO A 285 24.32 -7.79 -9.55
CA PRO A 285 23.54 -6.91 -8.66
C PRO A 285 23.72 -5.40 -8.95
N GLY A 286 24.38 -5.04 -10.06
CA GLY A 286 24.89 -3.68 -10.25
C GLY A 286 24.30 -2.90 -11.44
N ILE A 287 24.54 -1.59 -11.42
CA ILE A 287 24.24 -0.67 -12.51
C ILE A 287 25.52 -0.43 -13.32
N ARG A 288 25.42 -0.51 -14.66
CA ARG A 288 26.56 -0.52 -15.60
C ARG A 288 26.96 0.87 -16.11
N THR A 289 26.37 1.93 -15.56
CA THR A 289 26.73 3.31 -15.87
C THR A 289 28.04 3.71 -15.17
N PRO A 290 28.74 4.77 -15.64
CA PRO A 290 30.03 5.17 -15.07
C PRO A 290 29.99 5.49 -13.57
N ASP A 291 28.89 6.06 -13.09
CA ASP A 291 28.68 6.47 -11.70
C ASP A 291 27.80 5.51 -10.89
N ARG A 292 27.45 4.34 -11.47
CA ARG A 292 26.61 3.32 -10.83
C ARG A 292 25.19 3.81 -10.51
N MET A 293 24.68 4.79 -11.25
CA MET A 293 23.32 5.30 -11.13
C MET A 293 22.62 5.38 -12.49
N LEU A 294 21.31 5.16 -12.50
CA LEU A 294 20.46 5.55 -13.63
C LEU A 294 20.01 7.00 -13.44
N HIS A 295 19.96 7.74 -14.54
CA HIS A 295 19.60 9.16 -14.56
C HIS A 295 18.28 9.38 -15.28
N PHE A 296 17.39 10.13 -14.64
CA PHE A 296 16.07 10.44 -15.14
C PHE A 296 15.90 11.96 -15.29
N GLN A 297 14.68 12.35 -15.64
CA GLN A 297 14.33 13.75 -15.82
C GLN A 297 14.65 14.60 -14.59
N ASP A 298 15.12 15.83 -14.82
CA ASP A 298 15.34 16.85 -13.79
C ASP A 298 16.33 16.45 -12.68
N GLY A 299 17.25 15.53 -12.99
CA GLY A 299 18.32 15.11 -12.07
C GLY A 299 17.88 14.04 -11.06
N ILE A 300 16.68 13.48 -11.22
CA ILE A 300 16.24 12.32 -10.44
C ILE A 300 17.15 11.13 -10.77
N THR A 301 17.64 10.42 -9.76
CA THR A 301 18.54 9.28 -9.92
C THR A 301 17.96 8.01 -9.28
N PHE A 302 18.48 6.86 -9.72
CA PHE A 302 18.22 5.55 -9.12
C PHE A 302 19.53 4.79 -8.95
N SER A 303 19.88 4.46 -7.71
CA SER A 303 21.17 3.91 -7.29
C SER A 303 21.16 2.38 -7.16
N GLU A 304 22.34 1.77 -6.96
CA GLU A 304 22.44 0.34 -6.64
C GLU A 304 21.76 -0.01 -5.29
N ALA A 305 21.68 0.93 -4.34
CA ALA A 305 20.93 0.72 -3.10
C ALA A 305 19.42 0.66 -3.37
N ASP A 306 18.91 1.56 -4.21
CA ASP A 306 17.51 1.54 -4.65
C ASP A 306 17.18 0.25 -5.42
N LEU A 307 18.12 -0.23 -6.25
CA LEU A 307 18.00 -1.51 -6.96
C LEU A 307 17.87 -2.70 -5.99
N GLY A 308 18.68 -2.73 -4.93
CA GLY A 308 18.58 -3.78 -3.91
C GLY A 308 17.24 -3.75 -3.17
N GLU A 309 16.77 -2.58 -2.72
CA GLU A 309 15.46 -2.46 -2.05
C GLU A 309 14.29 -2.83 -2.98
N ALA A 310 14.33 -2.40 -4.24
CA ALA A 310 13.35 -2.81 -5.24
C ALA A 310 13.39 -4.32 -5.51
N GLY A 311 14.59 -4.89 -5.61
CA GLY A 311 14.82 -6.32 -5.84
C GLY A 311 14.26 -7.20 -4.72
N LYS A 312 14.46 -6.84 -3.45
CA LYS A 312 13.85 -7.53 -2.29
C LYS A 312 12.34 -7.60 -2.40
N ALA A 313 11.71 -6.48 -2.75
CA ALA A 313 10.26 -6.41 -2.91
C ALA A 313 9.74 -7.28 -4.07
N MET A 314 10.37 -7.16 -5.23
CA MET A 314 10.05 -7.95 -6.43
C MET A 314 10.25 -9.45 -6.17
N GLY A 315 11.33 -9.80 -5.47
CA GLY A 315 11.66 -11.16 -5.07
C GLY A 315 10.66 -11.74 -4.07
N ALA A 316 10.24 -10.98 -3.06
CA ALA A 316 9.22 -11.42 -2.10
C ALA A 316 7.89 -11.78 -2.80
N ILE A 317 7.49 -10.97 -3.79
CA ILE A 317 6.29 -11.24 -4.61
C ILE A 317 6.47 -12.53 -5.42
N ARG A 318 7.59 -12.68 -6.12
CA ARG A 318 7.89 -13.90 -6.92
C ARG A 318 7.91 -15.16 -6.06
N ALA A 319 8.58 -15.11 -4.90
CA ALA A 319 8.62 -16.19 -3.93
C ALA A 319 7.22 -16.54 -3.41
N GLY A 320 6.38 -15.53 -3.13
CA GLY A 320 4.99 -15.76 -2.71
C GLY A 320 4.16 -16.43 -3.80
N HIS A 321 4.24 -15.96 -5.04
CA HIS A 321 3.53 -16.58 -6.17
C HIS A 321 3.93 -18.03 -6.38
N ARG A 322 5.23 -18.28 -6.36
CA ARG A 322 5.78 -19.63 -6.53
C ARG A 322 5.47 -20.54 -5.34
N THR A 323 5.41 -20.01 -4.12
CA THR A 323 4.98 -20.78 -2.95
C THR A 323 3.54 -21.26 -3.11
N LEU A 324 2.62 -20.41 -3.55
CA LEU A 324 1.24 -20.83 -3.79
C LEU A 324 1.16 -21.93 -4.86
N ILE A 325 1.92 -21.80 -5.95
CA ILE A 325 1.96 -22.78 -7.05
C ILE A 325 2.48 -24.15 -6.56
N GLU A 326 3.58 -24.17 -5.81
CA GLU A 326 4.19 -25.41 -5.31
C GLU A 326 3.34 -26.08 -4.21
N GLU A 327 2.77 -25.30 -3.28
CA GLU A 327 1.93 -25.84 -2.18
C GLU A 327 0.62 -26.44 -2.71
N VAL A 328 0.08 -25.91 -3.82
CA VAL A 328 -1.06 -26.51 -4.53
C VAL A 328 -0.63 -27.70 -5.41
N GLY A 329 0.65 -27.76 -5.80
CA GLY A 329 1.22 -28.86 -6.59
C GLY A 329 0.89 -28.78 -8.09
N ILE A 330 0.74 -27.57 -8.62
CA ILE A 330 0.46 -27.31 -10.05
C ILE A 330 1.71 -26.76 -10.76
N SER A 331 1.69 -26.77 -12.09
CA SER A 331 2.74 -26.14 -12.89
C SER A 331 2.49 -24.64 -13.05
N ASP A 332 3.55 -23.83 -13.20
CA ASP A 332 3.40 -22.42 -13.60
C ASP A 332 2.52 -22.25 -14.85
N ALA A 333 2.59 -23.20 -15.79
CA ALA A 333 1.82 -23.15 -17.03
C ALA A 333 0.30 -23.36 -16.81
N ASP A 334 -0.12 -23.85 -15.65
CA ASP A 334 -1.54 -24.02 -15.33
C ASP A 334 -2.20 -22.68 -14.99
N VAL A 335 -1.44 -21.71 -14.46
CA VAL A 335 -1.93 -20.35 -14.17
C VAL A 335 -2.23 -19.62 -15.48
N LYS A 336 -3.51 -19.34 -15.73
CA LYS A 336 -3.98 -18.73 -16.99
C LYS A 336 -4.12 -17.23 -16.90
N THR A 337 -4.64 -16.75 -15.78
CA THR A 337 -4.98 -15.34 -15.62
C THR A 337 -4.35 -14.78 -14.34
N MET A 338 -3.65 -13.66 -14.47
CA MET A 338 -3.14 -12.87 -13.34
C MET A 338 -3.94 -11.58 -13.20
N TYR A 339 -4.54 -11.37 -12.04
CA TYR A 339 -5.26 -10.17 -11.67
C TYR A 339 -4.37 -9.25 -10.84
N LEU A 340 -4.21 -8.00 -11.27
CA LEU A 340 -3.41 -6.99 -10.60
C LEU A 340 -4.33 -5.98 -9.92
N ALA A 341 -4.32 -5.96 -8.59
CA ALA A 341 -5.15 -5.12 -7.75
C ALA A 341 -4.35 -4.04 -7.02
N GLY A 342 -5.07 -3.11 -6.40
CA GLY A 342 -4.50 -1.98 -5.68
C GLY A 342 -4.04 -0.86 -6.60
N ALA A 343 -3.56 0.23 -6.02
CA ALA A 343 -3.11 1.40 -6.77
C ALA A 343 -1.96 1.01 -7.72
N SER A 344 -0.89 0.40 -7.21
CA SER A 344 0.26 -0.02 -8.02
C SER A 344 -0.15 -1.03 -9.10
N GLY A 345 -0.96 -2.05 -8.76
CA GLY A 345 -1.43 -3.03 -9.75
C GLY A 345 -2.27 -2.43 -10.89
N THR A 346 -2.94 -1.30 -10.63
CA THR A 346 -3.77 -0.59 -11.64
C THR A 346 -2.95 0.19 -12.66
N TYR A 347 -1.74 0.61 -12.31
CA TYR A 347 -0.90 1.48 -13.15
C TYR A 347 0.39 0.81 -13.63
N VAL A 348 0.87 -0.23 -12.96
CA VAL A 348 2.07 -0.96 -13.37
C VAL A 348 1.87 -1.57 -14.76
N ASP A 349 2.86 -1.44 -15.63
CA ASP A 349 2.88 -2.15 -16.91
C ASP A 349 3.05 -3.65 -16.64
N PRO A 350 2.10 -4.52 -17.04
CA PRO A 350 2.16 -5.94 -16.72
C PRO A 350 3.34 -6.68 -17.38
N ILE A 351 3.85 -6.20 -18.51
CA ILE A 351 5.02 -6.78 -19.19
C ILE A 351 6.28 -6.46 -18.38
N LYS A 352 6.44 -5.20 -17.97
CA LYS A 352 7.56 -4.78 -17.10
C LYS A 352 7.51 -5.46 -15.74
N ALA A 353 6.32 -5.57 -15.15
CA ALA A 353 6.09 -6.32 -13.92
C ALA A 353 6.50 -7.80 -14.07
N GLN A 354 6.14 -8.44 -15.19
CA GLN A 354 6.57 -9.80 -15.48
C GLN A 354 8.08 -9.91 -15.70
N THR A 355 8.71 -8.92 -16.35
CA THR A 355 10.18 -8.87 -16.54
C THR A 355 10.91 -8.93 -15.21
N VAL A 356 10.41 -8.23 -14.19
CA VAL A 356 11.02 -8.18 -12.86
C VAL A 356 10.50 -9.25 -11.90
N GLY A 357 9.64 -10.17 -12.35
CA GLY A 357 9.15 -11.27 -11.52
C GLY A 357 7.95 -10.97 -10.63
N MET A 358 7.31 -9.82 -10.79
CA MET A 358 6.09 -9.46 -10.06
C MET A 358 4.83 -10.11 -10.65
N VAL A 359 4.90 -10.70 -11.84
CA VAL A 359 3.84 -11.48 -12.48
C VAL A 359 4.42 -12.85 -12.82
N PRO A 360 3.65 -13.96 -12.67
CA PRO A 360 4.15 -15.28 -13.01
C PRO A 360 4.70 -15.33 -14.44
N ARG A 361 5.80 -16.07 -14.60
CA ARG A 361 6.56 -16.11 -15.86
C ARG A 361 5.75 -16.67 -17.02
N ILE A 362 4.74 -17.48 -16.76
CA ILE A 362 3.79 -17.97 -17.76
C ILE A 362 2.39 -17.58 -17.31
N VAL A 363 1.73 -16.73 -18.10
CA VAL A 363 0.31 -16.39 -17.98
C VAL A 363 -0.24 -16.11 -19.38
N ASP A 364 -1.51 -16.44 -19.62
CA ASP A 364 -2.17 -16.12 -20.89
C ASP A 364 -2.73 -14.69 -20.89
N THR A 365 -3.29 -14.25 -19.76
CA THR A 365 -3.95 -12.94 -19.61
C THR A 365 -3.54 -12.23 -18.33
N THR A 366 -3.35 -10.92 -18.40
CA THR A 366 -3.24 -10.05 -17.22
C THR A 366 -4.46 -9.13 -17.14
N VAL A 367 -5.03 -8.93 -15.95
CA VAL A 367 -6.23 -8.11 -15.75
C VAL A 367 -6.01 -7.10 -14.62
N GLN A 368 -6.05 -5.81 -14.92
CA GLN A 368 -5.95 -4.76 -13.90
C GLN A 368 -7.35 -4.41 -13.38
N VAL A 369 -7.56 -4.57 -12.07
CA VAL A 369 -8.91 -4.54 -11.46
C VAL A 369 -9.24 -3.27 -10.66
N GLY A 370 -8.27 -2.42 -10.34
CA GLY A 370 -8.52 -1.18 -9.59
C GLY A 370 -8.34 -1.30 -8.08
N ASN A 371 -8.80 -0.27 -7.36
CA ASN A 371 -8.93 -0.33 -5.90
C ASN A 371 -10.18 -1.15 -5.53
N THR A 372 -9.98 -2.43 -5.27
CA THR A 372 -11.05 -3.37 -4.91
C THR A 372 -11.63 -3.10 -3.53
N SER A 373 -10.82 -2.61 -2.58
CA SER A 373 -11.26 -2.23 -1.22
C SER A 373 -12.35 -1.14 -1.27
N LEU A 374 -12.10 -0.04 -1.99
CA LEU A 374 -13.07 1.05 -2.14
C LEU A 374 -14.33 0.61 -2.91
N MET A 375 -14.16 -0.22 -3.95
CA MET A 375 -15.29 -0.83 -4.67
C MET A 375 -16.15 -1.71 -3.78
N MET A 376 -15.55 -2.34 -2.76
CA MET A 376 -16.27 -3.20 -1.82
C MET A 376 -16.94 -2.40 -0.71
N ALA A 377 -16.28 -1.37 -0.16
CA ALA A 377 -16.94 -0.41 0.72
C ALA A 377 -18.18 0.21 0.05
N TYR A 378 -18.09 0.47 -1.26
CA TYR A 378 -19.22 0.93 -2.06
C TYR A 378 -20.37 -0.09 -2.17
N ASP A 379 -20.07 -1.38 -2.31
CA ASP A 379 -21.11 -2.41 -2.31
C ASP A 379 -21.73 -2.60 -0.93
N LEU A 380 -20.90 -2.63 0.12
CA LEU A 380 -21.34 -2.77 1.52
C LEU A 380 -22.26 -1.62 1.96
N VAL A 381 -22.03 -0.39 1.49
CA VAL A 381 -22.89 0.74 1.88
C VAL A 381 -24.25 0.71 1.18
N ARG A 382 -24.36 0.11 0.00
CA ARG A 382 -25.59 0.14 -0.83
C ARG A 382 -26.41 -1.15 -0.76
N ASP A 383 -25.81 -2.28 -0.40
CA ASP A 383 -26.42 -3.60 -0.43
C ASP A 383 -26.13 -4.38 0.86
N ASP A 384 -27.18 -4.65 1.64
CA ASP A 384 -27.07 -5.40 2.89
C ASP A 384 -26.56 -6.83 2.68
N SER A 385 -26.87 -7.43 1.52
CA SER A 385 -26.47 -8.80 1.21
C SER A 385 -24.96 -8.93 0.96
N ALA A 386 -24.28 -7.83 0.61
CA ALA A 386 -22.84 -7.84 0.35
C ALA A 386 -22.03 -8.25 1.59
N LEU A 387 -22.49 -7.89 2.79
CA LEU A 387 -21.83 -8.29 4.04
C LEU A 387 -21.94 -9.81 4.26
N ASP A 388 -23.12 -10.38 4.02
CA ASP A 388 -23.36 -11.83 4.14
C ASP A 388 -22.57 -12.62 3.09
N GLU A 389 -22.47 -12.12 1.86
CA GLU A 389 -21.66 -12.71 0.80
C GLU A 389 -20.17 -12.69 1.16
N MET A 390 -19.66 -11.55 1.63
CA MET A 390 -18.28 -11.43 2.08
C MET A 390 -17.98 -12.37 3.25
N GLN A 391 -18.91 -12.53 4.20
CA GLN A 391 -18.77 -13.47 5.31
C GLN A 391 -18.74 -14.93 4.84
N LYS A 392 -19.55 -15.31 3.84
CA LYS A 392 -19.50 -16.67 3.24
C LYS A 392 -18.16 -16.96 2.58
N VAL A 393 -17.63 -15.98 1.83
CA VAL A 393 -16.31 -16.09 1.20
C VAL A 393 -15.23 -16.19 2.29
N ALA A 394 -15.34 -15.39 3.36
CA ALA A 394 -14.41 -15.47 4.48
C ALA A 394 -14.40 -16.86 5.13
N ASP A 395 -15.58 -17.42 5.38
CA ASP A 395 -15.74 -18.73 6.01
C ASP A 395 -15.23 -19.88 5.10
N SER A 396 -15.27 -19.75 3.76
CA SER A 396 -14.75 -20.77 2.83
C SER A 396 -13.22 -20.78 2.73
N ILE A 397 -12.56 -19.64 2.87
CA ILE A 397 -11.10 -19.49 2.71
C ILE A 397 -10.34 -19.79 4.01
N ALA A 398 -10.99 -19.68 5.17
CA ALA A 398 -10.34 -19.70 6.49
C ALA A 398 -9.46 -20.92 6.81
N SER A 399 -9.61 -22.02 6.07
CA SER A 399 -8.82 -23.25 6.22
C SER A 399 -7.65 -23.40 5.23
N LYS A 400 -7.52 -22.51 4.24
CA LYS A 400 -6.59 -22.63 3.10
C LYS A 400 -5.60 -21.46 2.98
N HIS A 401 -5.44 -20.72 4.06
CA HIS A 401 -4.39 -19.70 4.14
C HIS A 401 -3.02 -20.37 4.36
N ILE A 402 -2.04 -19.99 3.53
CA ILE A 402 -0.66 -20.49 3.59
C ILE A 402 0.20 -19.45 4.31
N MET A 403 0.72 -19.84 5.47
CA MET A 403 1.58 -18.98 6.28
C MET A 403 3.00 -18.96 5.75
N PHE A 404 3.31 -17.97 4.92
CA PHE A 404 4.65 -17.79 4.32
C PHE A 404 5.76 -17.69 5.38
N ALA A 405 5.50 -17.03 6.51
CA ALA A 405 6.44 -16.94 7.63
C ALA A 405 6.86 -18.29 8.23
N THR A 406 6.08 -19.35 7.99
CA THR A 406 6.37 -20.73 8.44
C THR A 406 6.52 -21.72 7.28
N SER A 407 6.37 -21.27 6.03
CA SER A 407 6.49 -22.13 4.85
C SER A 407 7.97 -22.28 4.49
N LYS A 408 8.44 -23.53 4.47
CA LYS A 408 9.79 -23.84 4.04
C LYS A 408 10.01 -23.51 2.56
N VAL A 409 8.96 -23.69 1.75
CA VAL A 409 8.96 -23.34 0.32
C VAL A 409 9.22 -21.84 0.15
N PHE A 410 8.50 -21.01 0.88
CA PHE A 410 8.68 -19.56 0.83
C PHE A 410 10.09 -19.14 1.29
N GLU A 411 10.57 -19.71 2.40
CA GLU A 411 11.93 -19.45 2.91
C GLU A 411 12.99 -19.77 1.84
N ASP A 412 12.95 -20.98 1.28
CA ASP A 412 13.93 -21.44 0.30
C ASP A 412 13.87 -20.62 -1.00
N MET A 413 12.67 -20.24 -1.45
CA MET A 413 12.50 -19.34 -2.60
C MET A 413 13.03 -17.95 -2.30
N TYR A 414 12.64 -17.34 -1.19
CA TYR A 414 13.01 -15.97 -0.89
C TYR A 414 14.52 -15.81 -0.65
N VAL A 415 15.18 -16.79 -0.04
CA VAL A 415 16.65 -16.79 0.07
C VAL A 415 17.30 -16.79 -1.32
N ASN A 416 16.77 -17.56 -2.27
CA ASN A 416 17.26 -17.55 -3.64
C ASN A 416 16.98 -16.22 -4.35
N GLU A 417 15.83 -15.59 -4.07
CA GLU A 417 15.49 -14.26 -4.58
C GLU A 417 16.49 -13.20 -4.11
N ILE A 418 16.84 -13.20 -2.82
CA ILE A 418 17.85 -12.28 -2.28
C ILE A 418 19.19 -12.50 -2.99
N ALA A 419 19.64 -13.75 -3.15
CA ALA A 419 20.90 -14.00 -3.85
C ALA A 419 20.85 -13.63 -5.35
N PHE A 420 19.69 -13.78 -6.00
CA PHE A 420 19.46 -13.32 -7.37
C PHE A 420 19.59 -11.80 -7.49
N TRP A 421 18.91 -11.06 -6.63
CA TRP A 421 18.86 -9.59 -6.68
C TRP A 421 20.11 -8.92 -6.12
N ASP A 422 20.54 -9.30 -4.92
CA ASP A 422 21.61 -8.62 -4.17
C ASP A 422 23.01 -9.15 -4.50
N GLU A 423 23.13 -10.41 -4.96
CA GLU A 423 24.42 -11.03 -5.31
C GLU A 423 24.59 -11.28 -6.81
N GLY A 424 23.53 -11.09 -7.61
CA GLY A 424 23.56 -11.34 -9.06
C GLY A 424 23.70 -12.80 -9.42
N MET A 425 23.10 -13.70 -8.63
CA MET A 425 23.09 -15.13 -8.91
C MET A 425 22.57 -15.42 -10.34
N PRO A 426 23.31 -16.16 -11.18
CA PRO A 426 22.82 -16.56 -12.49
C PRO A 426 21.56 -17.43 -12.41
N GLU A 427 20.67 -17.31 -13.38
CA GLU A 427 19.41 -18.07 -13.42
C GLU A 427 19.66 -19.59 -13.46
N GLU A 428 20.75 -20.05 -14.06
CA GLU A 428 21.13 -21.47 -14.06
C GLU A 428 21.38 -21.97 -12.64
N MET A 429 22.14 -21.20 -11.84
CA MET A 429 22.44 -21.53 -10.45
C MET A 429 21.17 -21.45 -9.59
N TYR A 430 20.33 -20.44 -9.81
CA TYR A 430 19.03 -20.32 -9.15
C TYR A 430 18.19 -21.60 -9.34
N ASN A 431 18.10 -22.08 -10.57
CA ASN A 431 17.36 -23.29 -10.91
C ASN A 431 17.99 -24.58 -10.37
N GLU A 432 19.33 -24.64 -10.22
CA GLU A 432 20.01 -25.76 -9.58
C GLU A 432 19.68 -25.82 -8.07
N VAL A 433 19.67 -24.67 -7.39
CA VAL A 433 19.32 -24.62 -5.96
C VAL A 433 17.87 -25.04 -5.73
N LEU A 434 16.93 -24.55 -6.55
CA LEU A 434 15.52 -24.96 -6.47
C LEU A 434 15.36 -26.48 -6.62
N LYS A 435 16.00 -27.08 -7.64
CA LYS A 435 15.97 -28.54 -7.83
C LYS A 435 16.56 -29.29 -6.64
N GLY A 436 17.64 -28.77 -6.04
CA GLY A 436 18.25 -29.34 -4.85
C GLY A 436 17.32 -29.34 -3.63
N ALA A 437 16.45 -28.33 -3.52
CA ALA A 437 15.39 -28.24 -2.51
C ALA A 437 14.13 -29.04 -2.86
N GLY A 438 14.09 -29.72 -4.02
CA GLY A 438 12.91 -30.46 -4.49
C GLY A 438 11.81 -29.58 -5.10
N LEU A 439 12.11 -28.33 -5.43
CA LEU A 439 11.19 -27.35 -6.02
C LEU A 439 11.33 -27.32 -7.54
N SER A 440 10.26 -26.92 -8.24
CA SER A 440 10.30 -26.81 -9.70
C SER A 440 11.17 -25.62 -10.13
N PRO A 441 12.00 -25.73 -11.18
CA PRO A 441 12.75 -24.59 -11.69
C PRO A 441 11.81 -23.46 -12.20
N LEU A 442 12.35 -22.24 -12.32
CA LEU A 442 11.65 -21.16 -12.99
C LEU A 442 11.51 -21.49 -14.49
N PRO A 443 10.30 -21.40 -15.06
CA PRO A 443 10.14 -21.56 -16.49
C PRO A 443 10.72 -20.35 -17.25
N PRO A 444 10.91 -20.44 -18.57
CA PRO A 444 11.16 -19.26 -19.38
C PRO A 444 9.97 -18.30 -19.32
N ILE A 445 10.23 -17.01 -19.51
CA ILE A 445 9.17 -16.00 -19.59
C ILE A 445 8.38 -16.18 -20.89
N VAL A 446 7.06 -16.31 -20.76
CA VAL A 446 6.08 -16.29 -21.86
C VAL A 446 5.17 -15.08 -21.63
N ARG A 447 5.21 -14.12 -22.56
CA ARG A 447 4.43 -12.89 -22.45
C ARG A 447 2.92 -13.18 -22.58
N PRO A 448 2.07 -12.51 -21.79
CA PRO A 448 0.62 -12.63 -21.93
C PRO A 448 0.20 -12.23 -23.34
N LYS A 449 -0.80 -12.95 -23.87
CA LYS A 449 -1.40 -12.65 -25.19
C LYS A 449 -2.32 -11.45 -25.12
N GLU A 450 -2.86 -11.18 -23.94
CA GLU A 450 -3.85 -10.13 -23.72
C GLU A 450 -3.64 -9.46 -22.36
N THR A 451 -3.67 -8.12 -22.36
CA THR A 451 -3.72 -7.31 -21.14
C THR A 451 -5.05 -6.56 -21.12
N LYS A 452 -5.89 -6.89 -20.14
CA LYS A 452 -7.18 -6.22 -19.92
C LYS A 452 -7.04 -5.21 -18.82
N ARG A 453 -7.59 -4.02 -19.07
CA ARG A 453 -7.71 -2.97 -18.07
C ARG A 453 -9.19 -2.73 -17.82
N LEU A 454 -9.71 -3.25 -16.70
CA LEU A 454 -11.13 -3.10 -16.35
C LEU A 454 -11.44 -1.66 -15.95
N VAL A 455 -10.45 -0.95 -15.43
CA VAL A 455 -10.56 0.44 -14.96
C VAL A 455 -9.39 1.29 -15.44
N LEU A 456 -9.68 2.53 -15.85
CA LEU A 456 -8.66 3.47 -16.34
C LEU A 456 -7.77 4.03 -15.21
N SER A 457 -8.27 4.03 -13.98
CA SER A 457 -7.61 4.50 -12.76
C SER A 457 -8.03 3.63 -11.59
N ASP A 458 -7.28 3.69 -10.49
CA ASP A 458 -7.59 2.99 -9.24
C ASP A 458 -8.92 3.46 -8.64
N ILE A 459 -9.30 4.72 -8.88
CA ILE A 459 -10.63 5.29 -8.61
C ILE A 459 -11.28 5.73 -9.94
N PRO A 460 -12.01 4.83 -10.65
CA PRO A 460 -12.54 5.11 -11.99
C PRO A 460 -13.69 6.13 -11.99
N VAL A 461 -14.45 6.19 -10.92
CA VAL A 461 -15.61 7.08 -10.79
C VAL A 461 -15.40 8.00 -9.61
N ILE A 462 -15.12 9.28 -9.91
CA ILE A 462 -14.87 10.31 -8.89
C ILE A 462 -16.18 11.01 -8.46
N GLY A 463 -17.24 10.89 -9.26
CA GLY A 463 -18.50 11.59 -9.05
C GLY A 463 -18.52 13.01 -9.61
N GLU A 464 -19.71 13.56 -9.77
CA GLU A 464 -19.93 14.84 -10.47
C GLU A 464 -19.37 16.07 -9.73
N ARG A 465 -19.15 15.97 -8.41
CA ARG A 465 -18.52 17.06 -7.64
C ARG A 465 -16.99 16.94 -7.58
N GLY A 466 -16.39 15.93 -8.20
CA GLY A 466 -14.94 15.80 -8.29
C GLY A 466 -14.27 15.17 -7.07
N LEU A 467 -12.94 15.28 -7.04
CA LEU A 467 -12.04 14.73 -6.03
C LEU A 467 -11.57 15.86 -5.11
N SER A 468 -11.75 15.68 -3.81
CA SER A 468 -11.17 16.53 -2.76
C SER A 468 -9.99 15.81 -2.11
N ILE A 469 -8.91 16.53 -1.84
CA ILE A 469 -7.75 15.98 -1.14
C ILE A 469 -7.68 16.62 0.24
N LEU A 470 -7.70 15.78 1.27
CA LEU A 470 -7.40 16.15 2.65
C LEU A 470 -5.88 16.10 2.83
N ASP A 471 -5.20 17.14 2.37
CA ASP A 471 -3.74 17.24 2.48
C ASP A 471 -3.25 17.37 3.92
N ASN A 472 -4.09 17.93 4.80
CA ASN A 472 -3.75 18.12 6.20
C ASN A 472 -4.81 17.50 7.10
N VAL A 473 -4.42 16.47 7.85
CA VAL A 473 -5.31 15.73 8.75
C VAL A 473 -5.65 16.54 10.01
N GLY A 474 -4.88 17.61 10.29
CA GLY A 474 -5.20 18.64 11.31
C GLY A 474 -4.99 18.17 12.74
N VAL A 475 -4.41 16.99 12.87
CA VAL A 475 -3.97 16.38 14.12
C VAL A 475 -2.48 16.62 14.25
N TYR A 476 -2.09 17.17 15.39
CA TYR A 476 -0.69 17.37 15.70
C TYR A 476 -0.30 16.61 16.96
N LEU A 477 0.95 16.13 16.99
CA LEU A 477 1.58 15.75 18.24
C LEU A 477 2.37 16.95 18.76
N THR A 478 2.09 17.37 19.98
CA THR A 478 2.74 18.52 20.61
C THR A 478 3.30 18.19 21.97
N GLY A 479 4.44 18.78 22.30
CA GLY A 479 5.05 18.65 23.62
C GLY A 479 6.20 19.64 23.81
N GLY A 480 6.47 19.98 25.07
CA GLY A 480 7.63 20.76 25.49
C GLY A 480 8.55 19.90 26.35
N PHE A 481 9.86 20.09 26.21
CA PHE A 481 10.87 19.26 26.88
C PHE A 481 11.78 20.14 27.76
N GLU A 482 11.93 19.75 29.02
CA GLU A 482 12.87 20.43 29.93
C GLU A 482 14.30 20.36 29.37
N GLY A 483 14.99 21.50 29.30
CA GLY A 483 16.33 21.61 28.72
C GLY A 483 16.37 21.79 27.20
N CYS A 484 15.22 21.91 26.53
CA CYS A 484 15.18 22.29 25.12
C CYS A 484 15.69 23.72 24.92
N ILE A 485 16.63 23.91 23.98
CA ILE A 485 17.25 25.21 23.66
C ILE A 485 16.75 25.82 22.35
N GLY A 486 15.74 25.23 21.70
CA GLY A 486 15.17 25.79 20.47
C GLY A 486 16.08 25.77 19.23
N CYS A 487 17.15 24.97 19.23
CA CYS A 487 18.17 24.97 18.16
C CYS A 487 17.70 24.52 16.75
N GLN A 488 16.47 24.00 16.64
CA GLN A 488 15.82 23.55 15.39
C GLN A 488 16.57 22.43 14.64
N VAL A 489 17.55 21.76 15.25
CA VAL A 489 18.25 20.63 14.59
C VAL A 489 17.28 19.51 14.25
N CYS A 490 16.38 19.13 15.17
CA CYS A 490 15.35 18.12 14.93
C CYS A 490 14.35 18.51 13.83
N GLU A 491 14.16 19.80 13.55
CA GLU A 491 13.32 20.28 12.44
C GLU A 491 14.05 20.18 11.10
N ARG A 492 15.30 20.68 11.03
CA ARG A 492 16.10 20.67 9.80
C ARG A 492 16.47 19.27 9.34
N GLU A 493 16.73 18.38 10.28
CA GLU A 493 17.11 16.98 10.03
C GLU A 493 15.91 16.03 9.95
N CYS A 494 14.66 16.55 9.94
CA CYS A 494 13.49 15.71 9.75
C CYS A 494 13.36 15.33 8.27
N PRO A 495 13.52 14.04 7.89
CA PRO A 495 13.51 13.62 6.49
C PRO A 495 12.17 13.95 5.81
N GLU A 496 11.07 13.75 6.53
CA GLU A 496 9.72 14.03 6.04
C GLU A 496 9.25 15.48 6.26
N ARG A 497 10.08 16.34 6.86
CA ARG A 497 9.72 17.73 7.22
C ARG A 497 8.42 17.84 8.03
N ALA A 498 8.12 16.82 8.83
CA ALA A 498 6.89 16.70 9.61
C ALA A 498 6.86 17.58 10.88
N LEU A 499 8.02 18.06 11.31
CA LEU A 499 8.24 18.68 12.62
C LEU A 499 8.49 20.19 12.50
N LYS A 500 7.91 20.96 13.41
CA LYS A 500 8.16 22.39 13.64
C LYS A 500 8.55 22.64 15.10
N VAL A 501 9.57 23.46 15.33
CA VAL A 501 9.90 24.00 16.67
C VAL A 501 9.30 25.40 16.79
N LEU A 502 8.40 25.57 17.74
CA LEU A 502 7.70 26.83 18.02
C LEU A 502 8.20 27.44 19.33
N GLU A 503 8.37 28.76 19.37
CA GLU A 503 8.62 29.48 20.60
C GLU A 503 7.38 29.50 21.49
N GLY A 504 7.58 29.32 22.80
CA GLY A 504 6.51 29.28 23.80
C GLY A 504 6.07 27.87 24.21
N GLY A 505 5.24 27.80 25.25
CA GLY A 505 4.76 26.56 25.86
C GLY A 505 5.60 26.07 27.05
N PRO A 506 5.31 24.86 27.58
CA PRO A 506 6.03 24.29 28.72
C PRO A 506 7.53 24.19 28.40
N HIS A 507 8.38 24.74 29.27
CA HIS A 507 9.85 24.77 29.11
C HIS A 507 10.38 25.67 27.96
N GLY A 508 9.57 26.62 27.47
CA GLY A 508 10.01 27.70 26.58
C GLY A 508 9.92 27.42 25.08
N TYR A 509 9.89 26.15 24.67
CA TYR A 509 9.71 25.74 23.28
C TYR A 509 8.74 24.57 23.18
N THR A 510 7.88 24.61 22.16
CA THR A 510 6.93 23.55 21.85
C THR A 510 7.30 22.90 20.52
N ILE A 511 7.43 21.59 20.52
CA ILE A 511 7.53 20.80 19.31
C ILE A 511 6.11 20.54 18.80
N LYS A 512 5.90 20.70 17.49
CA LYS A 512 4.66 20.39 16.80
C LYS A 512 4.94 19.49 15.59
N ILE A 513 4.38 18.29 15.59
CA ILE A 513 4.50 17.32 14.51
C ILE A 513 3.16 17.15 13.82
N ALA A 514 3.13 17.27 12.49
CA ALA A 514 2.01 16.81 11.66
C ALA A 514 2.05 15.28 11.57
N THR A 515 1.01 14.60 12.07
CA THR A 515 1.02 13.13 12.21
C THR A 515 1.14 12.43 10.86
N GLU A 516 0.46 12.96 9.85
CA GLU A 516 0.38 12.42 8.49
C GLU A 516 1.73 12.42 7.75
N HIS A 517 2.68 13.26 8.18
CA HIS A 517 4.02 13.31 7.60
C HIS A 517 5.05 12.56 8.44
N CYS A 518 4.74 12.18 9.67
CA CYS A 518 5.73 11.60 10.56
C CYS A 518 5.86 10.09 10.33
N LEU A 519 7.08 9.58 10.15
CA LEU A 519 7.38 8.13 10.13
C LEU A 519 7.29 7.47 11.52
N GLY A 520 6.86 8.21 12.54
CA GLY A 520 6.68 7.72 13.89
C GLY A 520 7.96 7.12 14.49
N THR A 521 7.79 5.98 15.15
CA THR A 521 8.81 5.33 15.96
C THR A 521 9.88 4.60 15.14
N ALA A 522 9.62 4.32 13.86
CA ALA A 522 10.59 3.72 12.96
C ALA A 522 11.74 4.67 12.61
N CYS A 523 11.48 5.97 12.57
CA CYS A 523 12.50 6.97 12.23
C CYS A 523 13.27 7.44 13.47
N LYS A 524 12.58 7.99 14.47
CA LYS A 524 13.17 8.64 15.68
C LYS A 524 14.40 9.53 15.42
N ASN A 525 14.59 10.04 14.19
CA ASN A 525 15.76 10.85 13.86
C ASN A 525 15.78 12.15 14.67
N CYS A 526 14.60 12.71 14.96
CA CYS A 526 14.45 13.87 15.84
C CYS A 526 15.02 13.65 17.25
N GLU A 527 14.95 12.42 17.80
CA GLU A 527 15.57 12.04 19.07
C GLU A 527 17.09 11.89 18.94
N SER A 528 17.54 11.18 17.90
CA SER A 528 18.95 10.87 17.71
C SER A 528 19.79 12.14 17.49
N VAL A 529 19.28 13.09 16.71
CA VAL A 529 19.97 14.35 16.37
C VAL A 529 19.84 15.43 17.44
N CYS A 530 19.00 15.24 18.46
CA CYS A 530 18.81 16.22 19.54
C CYS A 530 20.15 16.41 20.31
N PRO A 531 20.79 17.60 20.26
CA PRO A 531 22.09 17.80 20.89
C PRO A 531 22.05 17.70 22.41
N GLN A 532 20.92 18.09 23.01
CA GLN A 532 20.70 18.05 24.46
C GLN A 532 20.16 16.70 24.93
N LYS A 533 19.79 15.79 24.01
CA LYS A 533 19.21 14.46 24.30
C LYS A 533 17.93 14.48 25.14
N VAL A 534 17.22 15.62 25.15
CA VAL A 534 15.97 15.85 25.90
C VAL A 534 14.71 15.46 25.13
N TYR A 535 14.79 15.39 23.80
CA TYR A 535 13.64 15.04 22.96
C TYR A 535 13.21 13.59 23.21
N ARG A 536 11.91 13.37 23.43
CA ARG A 536 11.27 12.06 23.54
C ARG A 536 9.95 12.04 22.75
N PHE A 537 9.88 11.24 21.70
CA PHE A 537 8.72 11.18 20.82
C PHE A 537 7.45 10.69 21.55
N GLY A 538 7.58 9.68 22.43
CA GLY A 538 6.45 9.14 23.20
C GLY A 538 5.87 10.08 24.26
N ASP A 539 6.55 11.18 24.59
CA ASP A 539 6.05 12.18 25.53
C ASP A 539 5.15 13.22 24.85
N LEU A 540 5.07 13.22 23.52
CA LEU A 540 4.18 14.10 22.79
C LEU A 540 2.71 13.73 23.07
N ARG A 541 1.82 14.71 22.96
CA ARG A 541 0.38 14.57 23.17
C ARG A 541 -0.38 15.08 21.97
N VAL A 542 -1.49 14.43 21.65
CA VAL A 542 -2.37 14.91 20.58
C VAL A 542 -2.90 16.30 20.95
N SER A 543 -2.72 17.24 20.04
CA SER A 543 -3.45 18.50 20.03
C SER A 543 -4.17 18.65 18.71
N GLN A 544 -5.43 19.08 18.79
CA GLN A 544 -6.15 19.56 17.63
C GLN A 544 -5.71 20.98 17.31
N ARG A 545 -5.78 21.36 16.04
CA ARG A 545 -5.60 22.76 15.63
C ARG A 545 -6.74 23.60 16.24
N ALA A 546 -6.38 24.60 17.04
CA ALA A 546 -7.30 25.68 17.43
C ALA A 546 -7.73 26.52 16.22
#